data_AF-A0A2V9JB13-F1
#
_entry.id   AF-A0A2V9JB13-F1
#
_cell.length_a   1.000
_cell.length_b   1.000
_cell.length_c   1.000
_cell.angle_alpha   90.00
_cell.angle_beta   90.00
_cell.angle_gamma   90.00
#
_symmetry.space_group_name_H-M   'P 1'
#
loop_
_entity.id
_entity.type
_entity.pdbx_description
1 polymer ?
#
loop_
_entity_poly.entity_id
_entity_poly.type
_entity_poly.pdbx_seq_one_letter_code
_entity_poly.pdbx_strand_id
1 'polypeptide(L)'
;MQLFELTRALVDIESVTGNESGCAGFLRDYLAERKLEVELVPVADAGAGGRANVFAVCGTPDVVLSTHLDTVPPFFPAREDSDFIYGRGACDAKGIIASEVVAAERLLGEGARDFGLLFLVGEETLSDGARAANAAPRGSKYIINGEPTDNKLAIGTKGILRLDVRTRGKMAHSAYPQLGESAIEKLLDVLAEVRRLPLP
;
A
#
# COMPACT_ATOMS: atom_id res chain seq x y z
N MET A 1 -15.84 8.46 14.64
CA MET A 1 -16.72 7.76 13.69
C MET A 1 -16.82 6.32 14.12
N GLN A 2 -17.95 5.65 13.87
CA GLN A 2 -18.02 4.19 14.02
C GLN A 2 -17.28 3.48 12.86
N LEU A 3 -16.99 2.18 13.01
CA LEU A 3 -16.18 1.40 12.06
C LEU A 3 -16.62 1.57 10.59
N PHE A 4 -17.92 1.40 10.32
CA PHE A 4 -18.44 1.47 8.95
C PHE A 4 -18.47 2.90 8.40
N GLU A 5 -18.70 3.91 9.24
CA GLU A 5 -18.60 5.32 8.85
C GLU A 5 -17.18 5.70 8.48
N LEU A 6 -16.20 5.29 9.29
CA LEU A 6 -14.78 5.53 9.02
C LEU A 6 -14.35 4.81 7.74
N THR A 7 -14.81 3.57 7.53
CA THR A 7 -14.54 2.82 6.30
C THR A 7 -15.04 3.57 5.08
N ARG A 8 -16.29 4.05 5.08
CA ARG A 8 -16.84 4.85 3.97
C ARG A 8 -16.09 6.15 3.75
N ALA A 9 -15.82 6.89 4.81
CA ALA A 9 -15.06 8.14 4.74
C ALA A 9 -13.68 7.95 4.11
N LEU A 10 -12.98 6.87 4.48
CA LEU A 10 -11.71 6.51 3.85
C LEU A 10 -11.90 6.13 2.38
N VAL A 11 -12.89 5.29 2.06
CA VAL A 11 -13.16 4.81 0.69
C VAL A 11 -13.50 5.97 -0.25
N ASP A 12 -14.22 6.98 0.23
CA ASP A 12 -14.58 8.18 -0.54
C ASP A 12 -13.40 9.12 -0.84
N ILE A 13 -12.27 8.96 -0.15
CA ILE A 13 -11.05 9.72 -0.44
C ILE A 13 -10.25 8.98 -1.52
N GLU A 14 -10.11 9.57 -2.70
CA GLU A 14 -9.21 9.01 -3.71
C GLU A 14 -7.78 8.90 -3.16
N SER A 15 -7.21 7.70 -3.23
CA SER A 15 -5.84 7.41 -2.82
C SER A 15 -5.18 6.43 -3.78
N VAL A 16 -5.39 6.61 -5.09
CA VAL A 16 -4.64 5.82 -6.08
C VAL A 16 -3.14 6.04 -5.85
N THR A 17 -2.31 5.01 -5.98
CA THR A 17 -0.85 5.12 -5.73
C THR A 17 -0.25 6.39 -6.36
N GLY A 18 0.40 7.21 -5.54
CA GLY A 18 0.91 8.53 -5.90
C GLY A 18 0.02 9.72 -5.51
N ASN A 19 -1.25 9.48 -5.16
CA ASN A 19 -2.24 10.49 -4.76
C ASN A 19 -2.77 10.26 -3.32
N GLU A 20 -1.94 9.74 -2.42
CA GLU A 20 -2.36 9.33 -1.06
C GLU A 20 -2.49 10.50 -0.07
N SER A 21 -1.96 11.68 -0.40
CA SER A 21 -1.79 12.81 0.54
C SER A 21 -3.10 13.25 1.19
N GLY A 22 -4.23 13.19 0.47
CA GLY A 22 -5.56 13.49 1.03
C GLY A 22 -5.98 12.50 2.12
N CYS A 23 -5.76 11.19 1.88
CA CYS A 23 -6.07 10.13 2.82
C CYS A 23 -5.14 10.18 4.04
N ALA A 24 -3.84 10.41 3.82
CA ALA A 24 -2.86 10.59 4.89
C ALA A 24 -3.18 11.79 5.78
N GLY A 25 -3.58 12.93 5.18
CA GLY A 25 -3.99 14.13 5.91
C GLY A 25 -5.25 13.90 6.75
N PHE A 26 -6.26 13.24 6.18
CA PHE A 26 -7.47 12.87 6.92
C PHE A 26 -7.16 11.98 8.14
N LEU A 27 -6.35 10.93 7.96
CA LEU A 27 -5.97 10.06 9.07
C LEU A 27 -5.12 10.77 10.12
N ARG A 28 -4.19 11.64 9.71
CA ARG A 28 -3.42 12.46 10.65
C ARG A 28 -4.34 13.24 11.57
N ASP A 29 -5.28 13.98 10.99
CA ASP A 29 -6.19 14.84 11.76
C ASP A 29 -7.12 14.00 12.63
N TYR A 30 -7.68 12.92 12.06
CA TYR A 30 -8.56 12.00 12.79
C TYR A 30 -7.85 11.38 14.00
N LEU A 31 -6.59 10.94 13.86
CA LEU A 31 -5.85 10.30 14.95
C LEU A 31 -5.35 11.32 15.99
N ALA A 32 -4.96 12.52 15.56
CA ALA A 32 -4.52 13.59 16.47
C ALA A 32 -5.66 14.02 17.42
N GLU A 33 -6.91 14.09 16.94
CA GLU A 33 -8.08 14.37 17.77
C GLU A 33 -8.30 13.32 18.88
N ARG A 34 -7.75 12.11 18.72
CA ARG A 34 -7.83 11.00 19.69
C ARG A 34 -6.66 10.94 20.66
N LYS A 35 -5.84 12.00 20.71
CA LYS A 35 -4.68 12.13 21.61
C LYS A 35 -3.58 11.10 21.33
N LEU A 36 -3.52 10.58 20.11
CA LEU A 36 -2.32 9.89 19.64
C LEU A 36 -1.29 10.93 19.21
N GLU A 37 -0.01 10.61 19.41
CA GLU A 37 1.09 11.38 18.84
C GLU A 37 1.24 10.97 17.39
N VAL A 38 0.99 11.88 16.44
CA VAL A 38 0.96 11.57 15.01
C VAL A 38 2.03 12.33 14.25
N GLU A 39 2.83 11.61 13.48
CA GLU A 39 3.86 12.12 12.57
C GLU A 39 3.49 11.72 11.14
N LEU A 40 3.60 12.67 10.20
CA LEU A 40 3.66 12.35 8.77
C LEU A 40 5.13 12.13 8.42
N VAL A 41 5.51 10.88 8.16
CA VAL A 41 6.89 10.50 7.84
C VAL A 41 7.10 10.62 6.33
N PRO A 42 7.93 11.57 5.85
CA PRO A 42 8.11 11.79 4.42
C PRO A 42 8.74 10.58 3.72
N VAL A 43 8.28 10.28 2.51
CA VAL A 43 8.85 9.22 1.66
C VAL A 43 9.61 9.88 0.50
N ALA A 44 10.93 9.73 0.47
CA ALA A 44 11.77 10.20 -0.62
C ALA A 44 11.39 9.46 -1.93
N ASP A 45 11.44 10.15 -3.07
CA ASP A 45 10.84 9.78 -4.37
C ASP A 45 9.32 10.04 -4.49
N ALA A 46 8.71 10.73 -3.53
CA ALA A 46 7.47 11.45 -3.79
C ALA A 46 7.71 12.44 -4.95
N GLY A 47 7.02 12.28 -6.07
CA GLY A 47 6.92 13.33 -7.07
C GLY A 47 6.36 14.63 -6.48
N ALA A 48 5.88 15.55 -7.32
CA ALA A 48 5.45 16.90 -6.88
C ALA A 48 4.36 16.97 -5.77
N GLY A 49 3.77 15.85 -5.34
CA GLY A 49 2.65 15.76 -4.39
C GLY A 49 2.99 15.49 -2.90
N GLY A 50 4.26 15.36 -2.50
CA GLY A 50 4.65 15.28 -1.08
C GLY A 50 3.99 14.12 -0.30
N ARG A 51 4.31 12.88 -0.67
CA ARG A 51 3.77 11.66 -0.06
C ARG A 51 4.42 11.38 1.30
N ALA A 52 3.63 10.91 2.26
CA ALA A 52 4.11 10.57 3.58
C ALA A 52 3.33 9.38 4.15
N ASN A 53 4.02 8.52 4.90
CA ASN A 53 3.37 7.54 5.75
C ASN A 53 2.71 8.28 6.94
N VAL A 54 1.66 7.70 7.50
CA VAL A 54 1.08 8.16 8.76
C VAL A 54 1.61 7.26 9.86
N PHE A 55 2.35 7.80 10.82
CA PHE A 55 2.80 7.06 11.99
C PHE A 55 2.17 7.67 13.24
N ALA A 56 1.34 6.91 13.95
CA ALA A 56 0.68 7.35 15.17
C ALA A 56 1.04 6.43 16.33
N VAL A 57 1.36 6.98 17.50
CA VAL A 57 1.77 6.19 18.67
C VAL A 57 1.09 6.64 19.96
N CYS A 58 1.01 5.70 20.90
CA CYS A 58 0.73 5.97 22.29
C CYS A 58 1.86 5.38 23.15
N GLY A 59 2.76 6.20 23.67
CA GLY A 59 3.95 5.72 24.39
C GLY A 59 5.01 5.17 23.44
N THR A 60 5.77 4.16 23.89
CA THR A 60 6.83 3.52 23.08
C THR A 60 6.31 2.19 22.54
N PRO A 61 6.02 2.04 21.24
CA PRO A 61 5.22 0.93 20.75
C PRO A 61 5.95 -0.42 20.83
N ASP A 62 5.41 -1.35 21.62
CA ASP A 62 5.78 -2.77 21.57
C ASP A 62 5.16 -3.47 20.36
N VAL A 63 3.96 -3.05 19.97
CA VAL A 63 3.23 -3.55 18.80
C VAL A 63 2.83 -2.41 17.87
N VAL A 64 3.01 -2.60 16.56
CA VAL A 64 2.53 -1.68 15.53
C VAL A 64 1.53 -2.41 14.64
N LEU A 65 0.32 -1.87 14.52
CA LEU A 65 -0.63 -2.28 13.47
C LEU A 65 -0.29 -1.50 12.21
N SER A 66 -0.29 -2.17 11.06
CA SER A 66 0.20 -1.60 9.82
C SER A 66 -0.63 -2.07 8.64
N THR A 67 -0.88 -1.18 7.70
CA THR A 67 -1.43 -1.51 6.39
C THR A 67 -1.19 -0.34 5.43
N HIS A 68 -1.66 -0.40 4.19
CA HIS A 68 -1.42 0.63 3.18
C HIS A 68 -2.63 1.55 2.94
N LEU A 69 -2.32 2.79 2.56
CA LEU A 69 -3.28 3.85 2.21
C LEU A 69 -3.65 3.83 0.74
N ASP A 70 -2.68 3.46 -0.11
CA ASP A 70 -2.84 3.53 -1.54
C ASP A 70 -3.74 2.43 -2.07
N THR A 71 -4.22 2.62 -3.29
CA THR A 71 -5.09 1.67 -3.96
C THR A 71 -4.74 1.63 -5.45
N VAL A 72 -5.05 0.52 -6.13
CA VAL A 72 -4.96 0.48 -7.60
C VAL A 72 -6.07 1.30 -8.30
N PRO A 73 -5.82 1.80 -9.53
CA PRO A 73 -6.87 2.42 -10.35
C PRO A 73 -7.92 1.38 -10.84
N PRO A 74 -9.14 1.80 -11.21
CA PRO A 74 -9.68 3.15 -11.06
C PRO A 74 -10.21 3.40 -9.63
N PHE A 75 -10.32 4.68 -9.28
CA PHE A 75 -11.08 5.14 -8.12
C PHE A 75 -12.59 5.10 -8.39
N PHE A 76 -13.35 4.67 -7.39
CA PHE A 76 -14.79 4.83 -7.33
C PHE A 76 -15.24 4.88 -5.86
N PRO A 77 -16.19 5.77 -5.51
CA PRO A 77 -16.56 6.08 -4.13
C PRO A 77 -17.32 4.93 -3.48
N ALA A 78 -17.58 5.10 -2.18
CA ALA A 78 -18.31 4.13 -1.38
C ALA A 78 -19.78 4.04 -1.83
N ARG A 79 -20.29 2.81 -1.88
CA ARG A 79 -21.72 2.49 -1.91
C ARG A 79 -21.94 1.32 -0.96
N GLU A 80 -23.13 1.18 -0.39
CA GLU A 80 -23.42 0.09 0.55
C GLU A 80 -24.80 -0.51 0.30
N ASP A 81 -24.95 -1.77 0.69
CA ASP A 81 -26.24 -2.42 0.89
C ASP A 81 -26.33 -2.98 2.33
N SER A 82 -27.23 -3.93 2.58
CA SER A 82 -27.41 -4.54 3.90
C SER A 82 -26.20 -5.29 4.41
N ASP A 83 -25.35 -5.78 3.52
CA ASP A 83 -24.32 -6.78 3.82
C ASP A 83 -22.91 -6.31 3.47
N PHE A 84 -22.77 -5.42 2.48
CA PHE A 84 -21.48 -5.03 1.91
C PHE A 84 -21.31 -3.52 1.76
N ILE A 85 -20.09 -3.08 2.05
CA ILE A 85 -19.54 -1.79 1.58
C ILE A 85 -18.72 -2.08 0.32
N TYR A 86 -19.08 -1.43 -0.78
CA TYR A 86 -18.36 -1.47 -2.04
C TYR A 86 -17.63 -0.15 -2.26
N GLY A 87 -16.48 -0.20 -2.91
CA GLY A 87 -15.68 0.98 -3.24
C GLY A 87 -14.23 0.59 -3.47
N ARG A 88 -13.44 1.47 -4.10
CA ARG A 88 -12.01 1.22 -4.26
C ARG A 88 -11.33 1.22 -2.88
N GLY A 89 -10.80 0.07 -2.52
CA GLY A 89 -10.10 -0.19 -1.27
C GLY A 89 -11.01 -0.52 -0.09
N ALA A 90 -12.31 -0.75 -0.29
CA ALA A 90 -13.18 -1.22 0.79
C ALA A 90 -12.65 -2.51 1.45
N CYS A 91 -12.18 -3.46 0.63
CA CYS A 91 -11.46 -4.65 1.08
C CYS A 91 -9.97 -4.37 1.32
N ASP A 92 -9.33 -3.71 0.34
CA ASP A 92 -7.87 -3.61 0.22
C ASP A 92 -7.38 -2.14 0.14
N ALA A 93 -7.05 -1.47 1.24
CA ALA A 93 -7.09 -1.97 2.62
C ALA A 93 -7.83 -1.03 3.58
N LYS A 94 -8.75 -0.19 3.10
CA LYS A 94 -9.39 0.88 3.90
C LYS A 94 -10.34 0.37 4.99
N GLY A 95 -11.01 -0.76 4.78
CA GLY A 95 -11.76 -1.42 5.86
C GLY A 95 -10.84 -1.94 6.98
N ILE A 96 -9.62 -2.34 6.64
CA ILE A 96 -8.59 -2.79 7.57
C ILE A 96 -8.04 -1.59 8.34
N ILE A 97 -7.70 -0.48 7.67
CA ILE A 97 -7.34 0.79 8.33
C ILE A 97 -8.40 1.15 9.38
N ALA A 98 -9.68 1.17 9.00
CA ALA A 98 -10.75 1.53 9.93
C ALA A 98 -10.82 0.57 11.13
N SER A 99 -10.58 -0.72 10.91
CA SER A 99 -10.55 -1.74 11.97
C SER A 99 -9.38 -1.54 12.93
N GLU A 100 -8.18 -1.28 12.42
CA GLU A 100 -6.99 -1.01 13.23
C GLU A 100 -7.14 0.28 14.04
N VAL A 101 -7.71 1.33 13.45
CA VAL A 101 -7.99 2.59 14.15
C VAL A 101 -9.00 2.40 15.27
N VAL A 102 -10.10 1.67 15.03
CA VAL A 102 -11.10 1.37 16.08
C VAL A 102 -10.51 0.49 17.18
N ALA A 103 -9.62 -0.44 16.85
CA ALA A 103 -8.91 -1.24 17.85
C ALA A 103 -8.00 -0.36 18.72
N ALA A 104 -7.24 0.56 18.12
CA ALA A 104 -6.43 1.53 18.85
C ALA A 104 -7.27 2.44 19.76
N GLU A 105 -8.43 2.92 19.29
CA GLU A 105 -9.36 3.72 20.11
C GLU A 105 -9.86 2.93 21.34
N ARG A 106 -10.19 1.65 21.18
CA ARG A 106 -10.60 0.78 22.29
C ARG A 106 -9.47 0.58 23.30
N LEU A 107 -8.25 0.29 22.82
CA LEU A 107 -7.06 0.17 23.65
C LEU A 107 -6.80 1.45 24.46
N LEU A 108 -6.92 2.63 23.84
CA LEU A 108 -6.82 3.91 24.55
C LEU A 108 -7.85 4.04 25.66
N GLY A 109 -9.11 3.70 25.37
CA GLY A 109 -10.23 3.75 26.31
C GLY A 109 -10.06 2.80 27.50
N GLU A 110 -9.43 1.65 27.29
CA GLU A 110 -9.07 0.67 28.32
C GLU A 110 -7.81 1.08 29.12
N GLY A 111 -7.13 2.16 28.72
CA GLY A 111 -5.92 2.63 29.38
C GLY A 111 -4.64 1.94 28.93
N ALA A 112 -4.70 1.09 27.91
CA ALA A 112 -3.51 0.47 27.32
C ALA A 112 -2.60 1.52 26.68
N ARG A 113 -1.29 1.24 26.69
CA ARG A 113 -0.22 2.08 26.15
C ARG A 113 0.73 1.20 25.34
N ASP A 114 1.74 1.83 24.76
CA ASP A 114 2.85 1.16 24.08
C ASP A 114 2.40 0.38 22.84
N PHE A 115 1.57 1.04 22.02
CA PHE A 115 1.18 0.56 20.68
C PHE A 115 1.27 1.70 19.66
N GLY A 116 1.32 1.33 18.38
CA GLY A 116 1.33 2.26 17.26
C GLY A 116 0.52 1.81 16.06
N LEU A 117 0.27 2.74 15.16
CA LEU A 117 -0.33 2.57 13.85
C LEU A 117 0.65 3.10 12.81
N LEU A 118 0.91 2.33 11.76
CA LEU A 118 1.75 2.73 10.63
C LEU A 118 1.00 2.51 9.32
N PHE A 119 0.55 3.59 8.69
CA PHE A 119 -0.13 3.51 7.41
C PHE A 119 0.79 3.94 6.27
N LEU A 120 1.03 3.02 5.34
CA LEU A 120 2.08 3.10 4.33
C LEU A 120 1.54 3.65 3.00
N VAL A 121 2.38 4.37 2.25
CA VAL A 121 2.10 4.76 0.86
C VAL A 121 2.84 3.86 -0.13
N GLY A 122 2.24 3.64 -1.31
CA GLY A 122 2.89 3.00 -2.45
C GLY A 122 3.12 1.50 -2.33
N GLU A 123 2.33 0.81 -1.50
CA GLU A 123 2.41 -0.64 -1.36
C GLU A 123 2.19 -1.33 -2.71
N GLU A 124 1.17 -0.91 -3.45
CA GLU A 124 0.64 -1.55 -4.67
C GLU A 124 1.60 -1.50 -5.88
N THR A 125 2.78 -0.88 -5.70
CA THR A 125 3.79 -0.73 -6.76
C THR A 125 5.16 -1.26 -6.35
N LEU A 126 5.92 -0.50 -5.55
CA LEU A 126 7.31 -0.81 -5.16
C LEU A 126 7.51 -0.80 -3.64
N SER A 127 6.44 -0.57 -2.88
CA SER A 127 6.42 -0.48 -1.42
C SER A 127 7.28 0.67 -0.87
N ASP A 128 7.17 1.85 -1.48
CA ASP A 128 7.98 3.03 -1.18
C ASP A 128 7.92 3.40 0.32
N GLY A 129 6.70 3.42 0.88
CA GLY A 129 6.45 3.73 2.28
C GLY A 129 7.09 2.72 3.23
N ALA A 130 6.97 1.42 2.93
CA ALA A 130 7.59 0.36 3.72
C ALA A 130 9.13 0.48 3.72
N ARG A 131 9.72 0.76 2.55
CA ARG A 131 11.17 0.97 2.41
C ARG A 131 11.64 2.18 3.23
N ALA A 132 10.91 3.29 3.16
CA ALA A 132 11.24 4.50 3.93
C ALA A 132 11.13 4.26 5.44
N ALA A 133 10.07 3.59 5.91
CA ALA A 133 9.91 3.24 7.32
C ALA A 133 11.03 2.32 7.81
N ASN A 134 11.45 1.36 6.99
CA ASN A 134 12.54 0.45 7.33
C ASN A 134 13.93 1.13 7.34
N ALA A 135 14.12 2.21 6.57
CA ALA A 135 15.36 2.98 6.56
C ALA A 135 15.56 3.84 7.82
N ALA A 136 14.47 4.19 8.51
CA ALA A 136 14.49 4.97 9.74
C ALA A 136 13.62 4.30 10.83
N PRO A 137 14.02 3.12 11.32
CA PRO A 137 13.18 2.33 12.22
C PRO A 137 12.94 3.07 13.54
N ARG A 138 11.67 3.14 13.95
CA ARG A 138 11.25 3.74 15.23
C ARG A 138 11.19 2.74 16.39
N GLY A 139 11.46 1.46 16.11
CA GLY A 139 11.38 0.37 17.06
C GLY A 139 9.97 -0.20 17.18
N SER A 140 9.88 -1.52 17.23
CA SER A 140 8.69 -2.29 17.59
C SER A 140 9.13 -3.74 17.81
N LYS A 141 8.50 -4.44 18.76
CA LYS A 141 8.74 -5.87 18.97
C LYS A 141 7.94 -6.73 18.00
N TYR A 142 6.75 -6.27 17.62
CA TYR A 142 5.83 -6.98 16.73
C TYR A 142 5.16 -6.04 15.74
N ILE A 143 5.05 -6.46 14.50
CA ILE A 143 4.19 -5.84 13.51
C ILE A 143 3.03 -6.77 13.17
N ILE A 144 1.82 -6.25 13.18
CA ILE A 144 0.64 -6.92 12.64
C ILE A 144 0.31 -6.18 11.35
N ASN A 145 0.63 -6.78 10.21
CA ASN A 145 0.30 -6.19 8.91
C ASN A 145 -1.08 -6.68 8.48
N GLY A 146 -2.04 -5.76 8.43
CA GLY A 146 -3.38 -6.01 7.94
C GLY A 146 -3.40 -6.10 6.41
N GLU A 147 -3.87 -7.25 5.93
CA GLU A 147 -4.13 -7.57 4.51
C GLU A 147 -5.43 -8.38 4.42
N PRO A 148 -6.12 -8.44 3.28
CA PRO A 148 -7.38 -9.18 3.12
C PRO A 148 -7.14 -10.70 3.10
N THR A 149 -6.86 -11.30 4.26
CA THR A 149 -6.53 -12.72 4.42
C THR A 149 -7.70 -13.61 4.86
N ASP A 150 -8.94 -13.12 4.77
CA ASP A 150 -10.14 -13.76 5.37
C ASP A 150 -9.97 -14.04 6.89
N ASN A 151 -9.33 -13.14 7.63
CA ASN A 151 -8.96 -13.34 9.04
C ASN A 151 -8.07 -14.56 9.31
N LYS A 152 -7.35 -15.05 8.30
CA LYS A 152 -6.36 -16.13 8.48
C LYS A 152 -4.99 -15.51 8.79
N LEU A 153 -4.29 -16.09 9.75
CA LEU A 153 -2.93 -15.68 10.08
C LEU A 153 -1.94 -16.16 9.00
N ALA A 154 -1.41 -15.23 8.23
CA ALA A 154 -0.28 -15.47 7.34
C ALA A 154 1.03 -15.17 8.08
N ILE A 155 1.89 -16.19 8.26
CA ILE A 155 3.19 -16.05 8.96
C ILE A 155 4.39 -15.91 8.00
N GLY A 156 4.13 -15.83 6.70
CA GLY A 156 5.17 -15.71 5.68
C GLY A 156 4.59 -15.48 4.29
N THR A 157 5.41 -14.90 3.43
CA THR A 157 5.09 -14.63 2.01
C THR A 157 6.24 -15.09 1.13
N LYS A 158 5.96 -15.30 -0.16
CA LYS A 158 7.00 -15.55 -1.16
C LYS A 158 7.72 -14.23 -1.49
N GLY A 159 9.01 -14.32 -1.76
CA GLY A 159 9.75 -13.17 -2.32
C GLY A 159 9.28 -12.85 -3.74
N ILE A 160 9.46 -11.59 -4.14
CA ILE A 160 9.20 -11.13 -5.52
C ILE A 160 10.51 -10.74 -6.19
N LEU A 161 10.72 -11.24 -7.42
CA LEU A 161 11.76 -10.77 -8.33
C LEU A 161 11.09 -10.14 -9.54
N ARG A 162 11.33 -8.84 -9.76
CA ARG A 162 10.81 -8.10 -10.91
C ARG A 162 11.97 -7.74 -11.83
N LEU A 163 11.84 -8.05 -13.13
CA LEU A 163 12.89 -7.87 -14.13
C LEU A 163 12.35 -7.03 -15.31
N ASP A 164 13.10 -6.00 -15.69
CA ASP A 164 12.84 -5.23 -16.91
C ASP A 164 13.69 -5.79 -18.06
N VAL A 165 13.03 -6.46 -19.02
CA VAL A 165 13.69 -6.99 -20.22
C VAL A 165 13.56 -6.01 -21.37
N ARG A 166 14.68 -5.58 -21.95
CA ARG A 166 14.71 -4.64 -23.09
C ARG A 166 15.52 -5.22 -24.23
N THR A 167 14.91 -5.32 -25.41
CA THR A 167 15.57 -5.72 -26.65
C THR A 167 15.77 -4.51 -27.57
N ARG A 168 16.79 -4.57 -28.42
CA ARG A 168 17.08 -3.55 -29.43
C ARG A 168 17.20 -4.17 -30.81
N GLY A 169 16.67 -3.46 -31.79
CA GLY A 169 16.68 -3.83 -33.20
C GLY A 169 17.33 -2.75 -34.06
N LYS A 170 17.24 -2.93 -35.37
CA LYS A 170 17.68 -1.98 -36.39
C LYS A 170 16.46 -1.55 -37.20
N MET A 171 16.17 -0.25 -37.19
CA MET A 171 15.03 0.30 -37.93
C MET A 171 15.19 0.09 -39.44
N ALA A 172 14.10 -0.26 -40.11
CA ALA A 172 13.99 -0.33 -41.56
C ALA A 172 12.54 -0.08 -41.99
N HIS A 173 12.34 0.26 -43.26
CA HIS A 173 10.99 0.35 -43.83
C HIS A 173 10.35 -1.05 -43.84
N SER A 174 9.08 -1.16 -43.44
CA SER A 174 8.38 -2.46 -43.30
C SER A 174 8.33 -3.28 -44.60
N ALA A 175 8.40 -2.63 -45.75
CA ALA A 175 8.49 -3.28 -47.06
C ALA A 175 9.85 -3.95 -47.36
N TYR A 176 10.91 -3.62 -46.62
CA TYR A 176 12.26 -4.18 -46.78
C TYR A 176 12.81 -4.71 -45.45
N PRO A 177 12.13 -5.68 -44.81
CA PRO A 177 12.46 -6.14 -43.46
C PRO A 177 13.89 -6.69 -43.34
N GLN A 178 14.44 -7.24 -44.43
CA GLN A 178 15.81 -7.75 -44.50
C GLN A 178 16.90 -6.67 -44.28
N LEU A 179 16.56 -5.38 -44.38
CA LEU A 179 17.49 -4.28 -44.11
C LEU A 179 17.55 -3.91 -42.62
N GLY A 180 16.62 -4.42 -41.82
CA GLY A 180 16.48 -4.15 -40.39
C GLY A 180 16.53 -5.40 -39.53
N GLU A 181 16.29 -5.21 -38.24
CA GLU A 181 16.20 -6.26 -37.23
C GLU A 181 15.07 -5.90 -36.26
N SER A 182 14.10 -6.80 -36.07
CA SER A 182 12.99 -6.54 -35.16
C SER A 182 13.41 -6.73 -33.71
N ALA A 183 13.26 -5.69 -32.89
CA ALA A 183 13.41 -5.81 -31.44
C ALA A 183 12.34 -6.74 -30.84
N ILE A 184 11.15 -6.79 -31.44
CA ILE A 184 10.03 -7.61 -30.98
C ILE A 184 10.36 -9.10 -31.15
N GLU A 185 10.88 -9.52 -32.30
CA GLU A 185 11.24 -10.93 -32.54
C GLU A 185 12.27 -11.42 -31.51
N LYS A 186 13.31 -10.62 -31.23
CA LYS A 186 14.28 -10.92 -30.17
C LYS A 186 13.63 -11.04 -28.78
N LEU A 187 12.58 -10.25 -28.51
CA LEU A 187 11.86 -10.33 -27.24
C LEU A 187 11.03 -11.60 -27.16
N LEU A 188 10.42 -12.03 -28.27
CA LEU A 188 9.70 -13.31 -28.36
C LEU A 188 10.63 -14.49 -28.07
N ASP A 189 11.86 -14.46 -28.59
CA ASP A 189 12.88 -15.49 -28.31
C ASP A 189 13.21 -15.58 -26.80
N VAL A 190 13.47 -14.43 -26.16
CA VAL A 190 13.73 -14.36 -24.71
C VAL A 190 12.53 -14.87 -23.92
N LEU A 191 11.30 -14.50 -24.30
CA LEU A 191 10.09 -14.98 -23.63
C LEU A 191 9.90 -16.49 -23.79
N ALA A 192 10.27 -17.05 -24.94
CA ALA A 192 10.22 -18.49 -25.17
C ALA A 192 11.20 -19.25 -24.27
N GLU A 193 12.39 -18.68 -24.03
CA GLU A 193 13.38 -19.23 -23.10
C GLU A 193 12.89 -19.16 -21.65
N VAL A 194 12.38 -18.00 -21.21
CA VAL A 194 11.82 -17.82 -19.86
C VAL A 194 10.70 -18.84 -19.57
N ARG A 195 9.82 -19.11 -20.55
CA ARG A 195 8.74 -20.11 -20.41
C ARG A 195 9.24 -21.55 -20.25
N ARG A 196 10.49 -21.84 -20.65
CA ARG A 196 11.11 -23.16 -20.54
C ARG A 196 12.00 -23.30 -19.31
N LEU A 197 12.26 -22.20 -18.59
CA LEU A 197 13.06 -22.26 -17.37
C LEU A 197 12.37 -23.17 -16.35
N PRO A 198 13.11 -24.11 -15.72
CA PRO A 198 12.60 -24.80 -14.55
C PRO A 198 12.48 -23.79 -13.42
N LEU A 199 11.24 -23.45 -13.06
CA LEU A 199 10.95 -22.67 -11.85
C LEU A 199 11.00 -23.61 -10.64
N PRO A 200 11.47 -23.12 -9.47
CA PRO A 200 11.45 -23.89 -8.22
C PRO A 200 10.03 -24.28 -7.78
#